data_AF-A0A2C5ZX61-F1
#
_entry.id   AF-A0A2C5ZX61-F1
#
_cell.length_a   1.000
_cell.length_b   1.000
_cell.length_c   1.000
_cell.angle_alpha   90.00
_cell.angle_beta   90.00
_cell.angle_gamma   90.00
#
_symmetry.space_group_name_H-M   'P 1'
#
loop_
_entity.id
_entity.type
_entity.pdbx_description
1 polymer ?
#
loop_
_entity_poly.entity_id
_entity_poly.type
_entity_poly.pdbx_seq_one_letter_code
_entity_poly.pdbx_strand_id
1 'polypeptide(L)'
;MASSQDQRRRSSSFRDSVNDKAAGVYALAQRSLDYVVAPSSRRRAYDSASSLASSRPILFSFAVSQLLFSFLPLLFFALFSAGTVAFALGLAILFSLFWIGLALLVLVPTLLVASSIAVLVWAWAVGSFLVARWLYLHAPVAVAGGLHVDAAGRHLHVVKGENGVGGSVDGAH
;
A
#
# COMPACT_ATOMS: atom_id res chain seq x y z
N MET A 1 32.87 5.18 -20.78
CA MET A 1 32.42 6.41 -21.46
C MET A 1 30.89 6.51 -21.62
N ALA A 2 30.13 5.41 -21.70
CA ALA A 2 28.67 5.44 -21.88
C ALA A 2 27.85 5.92 -20.66
N SER A 3 28.30 5.67 -19.43
CA SER A 3 27.59 6.02 -18.18
C SER A 3 27.47 7.53 -17.92
N SER A 4 28.43 8.32 -18.42
CA SER A 4 28.44 9.79 -18.24
C SER A 4 27.45 10.52 -19.15
N GLN A 5 27.09 9.92 -20.30
CA GLN A 5 26.10 10.47 -21.23
C GLN A 5 24.67 10.32 -20.67
N ASP A 6 24.40 9.20 -20.00
CA ASP A 6 23.08 8.88 -19.48
C ASP A 6 22.70 9.76 -18.27
N GLN A 7 23.67 10.07 -17.40
CA GLN A 7 23.46 11.05 -16.32
C GLN A 7 23.21 12.48 -16.83
N ARG A 8 23.82 12.89 -17.96
CA ARG A 8 23.54 14.20 -18.58
C ARG A 8 22.14 14.27 -19.18
N ARG A 9 21.65 13.19 -19.80
CA ARG A 9 20.27 13.13 -20.32
C ARG A 9 19.23 13.16 -19.21
N ARG A 10 19.46 12.43 -18.12
CA ARG A 10 18.52 12.40 -16.99
C ARG A 10 18.45 13.75 -16.26
N SER A 11 19.59 14.44 -16.11
CA SER A 11 19.63 15.77 -15.50
C SER A 11 19.05 16.88 -16.38
N SER A 12 19.19 16.80 -17.70
CA SER A 12 18.53 17.73 -18.64
C SER A 12 17.02 17.54 -18.64
N SER A 13 16.54 16.31 -18.84
CA SER A 13 15.10 15.98 -18.78
C SER A 13 14.43 16.42 -17.48
N PHE A 14 15.11 16.23 -16.34
CA PHE A 14 14.60 16.68 -15.05
C PHE A 14 14.53 18.21 -14.95
N ARG A 15 15.56 18.93 -15.42
CA ARG A 15 15.57 20.40 -15.45
C ARG A 15 14.49 20.97 -16.37
N ASP A 16 14.29 20.36 -17.53
CA ASP A 16 13.26 20.77 -18.50
C ASP A 16 11.86 20.60 -17.89
N SER A 17 11.64 19.47 -17.20
CA SER A 17 10.37 19.19 -16.51
C SER A 17 10.10 20.16 -15.35
N VAL A 18 11.15 20.56 -14.63
CA VAL A 18 11.04 21.56 -13.54
C VAL A 18 10.74 22.95 -14.11
N ASN A 19 11.37 23.33 -15.23
CA ASN A 19 11.09 24.59 -15.90
C ASN A 19 9.66 24.67 -16.44
N ASP A 20 9.15 23.61 -17.07
CA ASP A 20 7.77 23.55 -17.57
C ASP A 20 6.74 23.66 -16.44
N LYS A 21 6.97 22.97 -15.32
CA LYS A 21 6.07 23.08 -14.16
C LYS A 21 6.16 24.45 -13.50
N ALA A 22 7.35 25.03 -13.40
CA ALA A 22 7.52 26.38 -12.90
C ALA A 22 6.78 27.39 -13.79
N ALA A 23 6.95 27.32 -15.11
CA ALA A 23 6.24 28.16 -16.08
C ALA A 23 4.71 28.06 -15.93
N GLY A 24 4.18 26.85 -15.72
CA GLY A 24 2.76 26.63 -15.45
C GLY A 24 2.29 27.30 -14.15
N VAL A 25 3.05 27.19 -13.06
CA VAL A 25 2.73 27.84 -11.78
C VAL A 25 2.79 29.36 -11.90
N TYR A 26 3.78 29.90 -12.63
CA TYR A 26 3.86 31.34 -12.91
C TYR A 26 2.66 31.82 -13.74
N ALA A 27 2.24 31.07 -14.76
CA ALA A 27 1.06 31.42 -15.56
C ALA A 27 -0.24 31.39 -14.72
N LEU A 28 -0.38 30.42 -13.81
CA LEU A 28 -1.51 30.36 -12.87
C LEU A 28 -1.48 31.52 -11.86
N ALA A 29 -0.30 31.88 -11.35
CA ALA A 29 -0.14 33.03 -10.47
C ALA A 29 -0.48 34.34 -11.21
N GLN A 30 0.00 34.52 -12.44
CA GLN A 30 -0.36 35.66 -13.29
C GLN A 30 -1.87 35.72 -13.55
N ARG A 31 -2.49 34.59 -13.89
CA ARG A 31 -3.94 34.53 -14.13
C ARG A 31 -4.77 34.83 -12.88
N SER A 32 -4.27 34.45 -11.70
CA SER A 32 -4.92 34.75 -10.42
C SER A 32 -4.76 36.22 -10.04
N LEU A 33 -3.58 36.80 -10.30
CA LEU A 33 -3.33 38.23 -10.11
C LEU A 33 -4.15 39.09 -11.08
N ASP A 34 -4.31 38.66 -12.34
CA ASP A 34 -5.17 39.32 -13.32
C ASP A 34 -6.65 39.27 -12.93
N TYR A 35 -7.08 38.22 -12.23
CA TYR A 35 -8.45 38.10 -11.72
C TYR A 35 -8.71 38.99 -10.50
N VAL A 36 -7.73 39.14 -9.61
CA VAL A 36 -7.84 39.98 -8.41
C VAL A 36 -7.60 41.47 -8.73
N VAL A 37 -6.81 41.77 -9.77
CA VAL A 37 -6.48 43.14 -10.19
C VAL A 37 -6.83 43.31 -11.67
N ALA A 38 -8.11 43.49 -11.97
CA ALA A 38 -8.53 43.85 -13.33
C ALA A 38 -7.79 45.12 -13.79
N PRO A 39 -7.31 45.23 -15.04
CA PRO A 39 -6.56 46.40 -15.55
C PRO A 39 -7.32 47.72 -15.42
N SER A 40 -8.66 47.67 -15.41
CA SER A 40 -9.57 48.80 -15.17
C SER A 40 -9.48 49.35 -13.74
N SER A 41 -9.08 48.54 -12.76
CA SER A 41 -8.87 48.94 -11.36
C SER A 41 -7.68 49.87 -11.20
N ARG A 42 -6.60 49.67 -11.99
CA ARG A 42 -5.43 50.56 -11.97
C ARG A 42 -5.82 51.96 -12.42
N ARG A 43 -6.52 52.10 -13.56
CA ARG A 43 -6.96 53.42 -14.06
C ARG A 43 -7.91 54.11 -13.09
N ARG A 44 -8.88 53.38 -12.52
CA ARG A 44 -9.78 53.95 -11.50
C ARG A 44 -9.07 54.35 -10.22
N ALA A 45 -8.09 53.57 -9.75
CA ALA A 45 -7.30 53.91 -8.58
C ALA A 45 -6.39 55.12 -8.84
N TYR A 46 -5.79 55.23 -10.03
CA TYR A 46 -4.99 56.38 -10.44
C TYR A 46 -5.83 57.64 -10.68
N ASP A 47 -6.99 57.54 -11.33
CA ASP A 47 -7.92 58.65 -11.55
C ASP A 47 -8.53 59.12 -10.22
N SER A 48 -8.82 58.18 -9.32
CA SER A 48 -9.32 58.50 -7.97
C SER A 48 -8.21 59.10 -7.11
N ALA A 49 -7.00 58.55 -7.12
CA ALA A 49 -5.85 59.09 -6.38
C ALA A 49 -5.42 60.47 -6.92
N SER A 50 -5.45 60.69 -8.23
CA SER A 50 -5.15 62.00 -8.83
C SER A 50 -6.26 63.02 -8.56
N SER A 51 -7.55 62.62 -8.61
CA SER A 51 -8.64 63.51 -8.20
C SER A 51 -8.58 63.86 -6.70
N LEU A 52 -8.16 62.92 -5.84
CA LEU A 52 -7.96 63.15 -4.41
C LEU A 52 -6.72 64.02 -4.13
N ALA A 53 -5.64 63.85 -4.92
CA ALA A 53 -4.45 64.69 -4.84
C ALA A 53 -4.73 66.14 -5.22
N SER A 54 -5.58 66.37 -6.24
CA SER A 54 -5.99 67.72 -6.65
C SER A 54 -7.07 68.34 -5.76
N SER A 55 -7.89 67.53 -5.06
CA SER A 55 -9.06 68.02 -4.32
C SER A 55 -8.88 68.05 -2.79
N ARG A 56 -8.16 67.09 -2.18
CA ARG A 56 -8.02 66.93 -0.70
C ARG A 56 -6.69 66.25 -0.30
N PRO A 57 -5.57 66.99 -0.22
CA PRO A 57 -4.23 66.44 0.07
C PRO A 57 -4.10 65.69 1.41
N ILE A 58 -4.92 66.03 2.40
CA ILE A 58 -4.93 65.37 3.72
C ILE A 58 -5.39 63.90 3.63
N LEU A 59 -6.39 63.61 2.79
CA LEU A 59 -6.91 62.24 2.61
C LEU A 59 -5.92 61.36 1.86
N PHE A 60 -5.16 61.94 0.92
CA PHE A 60 -4.10 61.24 0.22
C PHE A 60 -2.97 60.85 1.17
N SER A 61 -2.45 61.78 1.98
CA SER A 61 -1.41 61.47 2.96
C SER A 61 -1.88 60.47 4.02
N PHE A 62 -3.15 60.54 4.46
CA PHE A 62 -3.73 59.54 5.35
C PHE A 62 -3.82 58.16 4.69
N ALA A 63 -4.30 58.08 3.45
CA ALA A 63 -4.37 56.82 2.71
C ALA A 63 -2.98 56.24 2.44
N VAL A 64 -1.98 57.07 2.10
CA VAL A 64 -0.59 56.64 1.90
C VAL A 64 0.03 56.15 3.21
N SER A 65 -0.15 56.87 4.32
CA SER A 65 0.31 56.41 5.65
C SER A 65 -0.38 55.10 6.06
N GLN A 66 -1.70 55.00 5.86
CA GLN A 66 -2.46 53.79 6.14
C GLN A 66 -1.99 52.63 5.28
N LEU A 67 -1.68 52.89 4.00
CA LEU A 67 -1.14 51.89 3.10
C LEU A 67 0.24 51.45 3.57
N LEU A 68 1.18 52.36 3.87
CA LEU A 68 2.50 52.01 4.40
C LEU A 68 2.42 51.20 5.70
N PHE A 69 1.58 51.65 6.62
CA PHE A 69 1.41 51.04 7.93
C PHE A 69 0.68 49.69 7.86
N SER A 70 -0.21 49.51 6.89
CA SER A 70 -0.90 48.25 6.62
C SER A 70 -0.10 47.31 5.71
N PHE A 71 0.83 47.84 4.90
CA PHE A 71 1.68 47.06 3.99
C PHE A 71 2.69 46.23 4.76
N LEU A 72 3.27 46.81 5.82
CA LEU A 72 4.21 46.11 6.69
C LEU A 72 3.61 44.82 7.32
N PRO A 73 2.45 44.85 8.01
CA PRO A 73 1.83 43.63 8.52
C PRO A 73 1.37 42.68 7.40
N LEU A 74 0.97 43.18 6.23
CA LEU A 74 0.63 42.33 5.09
C LEU A 74 1.85 41.55 4.56
N LEU A 75 3.01 42.20 4.50
CA LEU A 75 4.27 41.58 4.08
C LEU A 75 4.69 40.49 5.07
N PHE A 76 4.64 40.80 6.38
CA PHE A 76 4.91 39.82 7.42
C PHE A 76 3.97 38.63 7.35
N PHE A 77 2.67 38.86 7.14
CA PHE A 77 1.69 37.78 6.97
C PHE A 77 2.00 36.92 5.74
N ALA A 78 2.35 37.54 4.61
CA ALA A 78 2.71 36.80 3.40
C ALA A 78 3.98 35.95 3.60
N LEU A 79 5.02 36.51 4.23
CA LEU A 79 6.25 35.79 4.56
C LEU A 79 5.98 34.65 5.55
N PHE A 80 5.18 34.91 6.59
CA PHE A 80 4.78 33.90 7.56
C PHE A 80 4.00 32.78 6.88
N SER A 81 2.97 33.11 6.10
CA SER A 81 2.16 32.13 5.37
C SER A 81 3.01 31.30 4.42
N ALA A 82 3.90 31.92 3.64
CA ALA A 82 4.80 31.21 2.73
C ALA A 82 5.77 30.30 3.50
N GLY A 83 6.33 30.80 4.61
CA GLY A 83 7.20 30.04 5.50
C GLY A 83 6.48 28.83 6.12
N THR A 84 5.26 29.01 6.62
CA THR A 84 4.42 27.94 7.18
C THR A 84 4.12 26.88 6.12
N VAL A 85 3.74 27.28 4.90
CA VAL A 85 3.46 26.33 3.82
C VAL A 85 4.72 25.54 3.43
N ALA A 86 5.85 26.23 3.25
CA ALA A 86 7.12 25.58 2.93
C ALA A 86 7.57 24.62 4.04
N PHE A 87 7.43 25.04 5.29
CA PHE A 87 7.77 24.23 6.46
C PHE A 87 6.84 23.03 6.62
N ALA A 88 5.53 23.20 6.42
CA ALA A 88 4.55 22.12 6.45
C ALA A 88 4.80 21.09 5.34
N LEU A 89 5.11 21.54 4.11
CA LEU A 89 5.50 20.66 3.01
C LEU A 89 6.78 19.90 3.32
N GLY A 90 7.80 20.58 3.85
CA GLY A 90 9.05 19.94 4.27
C GLY A 90 8.81 18.86 5.33
N LEU A 91 8.09 19.21 6.40
CA LEU A 91 7.72 18.27 7.46
C LEU A 91 6.89 17.10 6.94
N ALA A 92 5.92 17.34 6.07
CA ALA A 92 5.09 16.28 5.49
C ALA A 92 5.95 15.28 4.70
N ILE A 93 6.91 15.76 3.92
CA ILE A 93 7.83 14.91 3.16
C ILE A 93 8.73 14.12 4.12
N LEU A 94 9.37 14.78 5.10
CA LEU A 94 10.23 14.11 6.07
C LEU A 94 9.46 13.06 6.88
N PHE A 95 8.27 13.42 7.35
CA PHE A 95 7.39 12.55 8.12
C PHE A 95 6.94 11.33 7.31
N SER A 96 6.50 11.55 6.07
CA SER A 96 6.09 10.47 5.18
C SER A 96 7.26 9.54 4.86
N LEU A 97 8.42 10.09 4.49
CA LEU A 97 9.60 9.28 4.17
C LEU A 97 10.09 8.48 5.37
N PHE A 98 10.05 9.07 6.56
CA PHE A 98 10.35 8.39 7.82
C PHE A 98 9.38 7.23 8.07
N TRP A 99 8.07 7.46 7.96
CA TRP A 99 7.06 6.41 8.16
C TRP A 99 7.14 5.31 7.11
N ILE A 100 7.40 5.64 5.85
CA ILE A 100 7.61 4.66 4.78
C ILE A 100 8.85 3.83 5.08
N GLY A 101 9.95 4.46 5.49
CA GLY A 101 11.18 3.77 5.88
C GLY A 101 10.96 2.83 7.08
N LEU A 102 10.25 3.31 8.10
CA LEU A 102 9.90 2.52 9.28
C LEU A 102 8.99 1.35 8.91
N ALA A 103 7.98 1.58 8.06
CA ALA A 103 7.09 0.55 7.56
C ALA A 103 7.86 -0.52 6.78
N LEU A 104 8.80 -0.14 5.89
CA LEU A 104 9.65 -1.10 5.19
C LEU A 104 10.53 -1.90 6.15
N LEU A 105 11.13 -1.22 7.15
CA LEU A 105 12.00 -1.86 8.15
C LEU A 105 11.24 -2.90 8.98
N VAL A 106 9.94 -2.68 9.25
CA VAL A 106 9.06 -3.64 9.93
C VAL A 106 8.52 -4.70 8.96
N LEU A 107 8.23 -4.34 7.72
CA LEU A 107 7.66 -5.24 6.72
C LEU A 107 8.63 -6.36 6.35
N VAL A 108 9.92 -6.06 6.21
CA VAL A 108 10.97 -7.07 5.92
C VAL A 108 10.99 -8.21 6.94
N PRO A 109 11.14 -7.96 8.27
CA PRO A 109 11.11 -9.03 9.26
C PRO A 109 9.73 -9.71 9.35
N THR A 110 8.62 -8.98 9.16
CA THR A 110 7.29 -9.61 9.07
C THR A 110 7.20 -10.60 7.91
N LEU A 111 7.72 -10.26 6.74
CA LEU A 111 7.77 -11.18 5.60
C LEU A 111 8.62 -12.42 5.89
N LEU A 112 9.76 -12.25 6.56
CA LEU A 112 10.60 -13.39 6.96
C LEU A 112 9.86 -14.32 7.92
N VAL A 113 9.15 -13.76 8.91
CA VAL A 113 8.34 -14.55 9.85
C VAL A 113 7.20 -15.24 9.12
N ALA A 114 6.46 -14.53 8.26
CA ALA A 114 5.36 -15.10 7.49
C ALA A 114 5.85 -16.22 6.55
N SER A 115 6.97 -16.01 5.86
CA SER A 115 7.63 -17.01 5.03
C SER A 115 8.06 -18.22 5.85
N SER A 116 8.64 -18.01 7.03
CA SER A 116 9.03 -19.11 7.94
C SER A 116 7.82 -19.94 8.34
N ILE A 117 6.72 -19.29 8.75
CA ILE A 117 5.47 -19.98 9.11
C ILE A 117 4.93 -20.76 7.90
N ALA A 118 4.94 -20.17 6.70
CA ALA A 118 4.49 -20.83 5.49
C ALA A 118 5.33 -22.09 5.19
N VAL A 119 6.65 -22.03 5.35
CA VAL A 119 7.54 -23.20 5.19
C VAL A 119 7.27 -24.26 6.27
N LEU A 120 7.04 -23.87 7.52
CA LEU A 120 6.69 -24.82 8.59
C LEU A 120 5.37 -25.54 8.28
N VAL A 121 4.34 -24.80 7.86
CA VAL A 121 3.03 -25.36 7.48
C VAL A 121 3.18 -26.29 6.29
N TRP A 122 3.98 -25.90 5.29
CA TRP A 122 4.26 -26.73 4.12
C TRP A 122 5.00 -28.01 4.50
N ALA A 123 6.05 -27.92 5.32
CA ALA A 123 6.79 -29.07 5.82
C ALA A 123 5.88 -30.02 6.62
N TRP A 124 4.97 -29.48 7.41
CA TRP A 124 3.93 -30.25 8.09
C TRP A 124 2.99 -30.95 7.11
N ALA A 125 2.47 -30.23 6.11
CA ALA A 125 1.56 -30.79 5.12
C ALA A 125 2.23 -31.90 4.29
N VAL A 126 3.47 -31.68 3.84
CA VAL A 126 4.29 -32.69 3.16
C VAL A 126 4.56 -33.86 4.10
N GLY A 127 4.94 -33.59 5.36
CA GLY A 127 5.15 -34.62 6.37
C GLY A 127 3.91 -35.49 6.58
N SER A 128 2.75 -34.90 6.81
CA SER A 128 1.47 -35.61 6.96
C SER A 128 1.11 -36.38 5.70
N PHE A 129 1.34 -35.81 4.51
CA PHE A 129 1.07 -36.50 3.25
C PHE A 129 2.01 -37.70 3.03
N LEU A 130 3.30 -37.57 3.37
CA LEU A 130 4.27 -38.66 3.32
C LEU A 130 3.92 -39.76 4.34
N VAL A 131 3.53 -39.39 5.56
CA VAL A 131 3.09 -40.34 6.60
C VAL A 131 1.83 -41.07 6.14
N ALA A 132 0.83 -40.35 5.61
CA ALA A 132 -0.39 -40.95 5.08
C ALA A 132 -0.09 -41.88 3.91
N ARG A 133 0.80 -41.49 2.99
CA ARG A 133 1.23 -42.32 1.86
C ARG A 133 2.04 -43.53 2.30
N TRP A 134 2.92 -43.38 3.29
CA TRP A 134 3.70 -44.48 3.88
C TRP A 134 2.78 -45.46 4.59
N LEU A 135 1.81 -44.97 5.38
CA LEU A 135 0.72 -45.77 5.94
C LEU A 135 -0.10 -46.44 4.85
N TYR A 136 -0.38 -45.81 3.72
CA TYR A 136 -1.16 -46.45 2.65
C TYR A 136 -0.37 -47.57 1.94
N LEU A 137 0.95 -47.44 1.86
CA LEU A 137 1.84 -48.42 1.21
C LEU A 137 2.29 -49.54 2.16
N HIS A 138 2.42 -49.25 3.46
CA HIS A 138 2.82 -50.20 4.51
C HIS A 138 1.68 -50.69 5.38
N ALA A 139 0.48 -50.10 5.30
CA ALA A 139 -0.71 -50.78 5.77
C ALA A 139 -0.84 -52.02 4.89
N PRO A 140 -0.69 -53.23 5.43
CA PRO A 140 -1.34 -54.35 4.79
C PRO A 140 -2.79 -53.92 4.65
N VAL A 141 -3.42 -54.29 3.55
CA VAL A 141 -4.87 -54.18 3.39
C VAL A 141 -5.49 -54.99 4.53
N ALA A 142 -5.64 -54.35 5.68
CA ALA A 142 -6.47 -54.74 6.79
C ALA A 142 -7.90 -54.43 6.36
N VAL A 143 -8.33 -55.15 5.33
CA VAL A 143 -9.64 -55.79 5.31
C VAL A 143 -9.62 -56.94 6.34
N ALA A 144 -9.17 -56.59 7.55
CA ALA A 144 -9.26 -57.32 8.80
C ALA A 144 -9.93 -56.40 9.86
N GLY A 145 -10.41 -55.23 9.46
CA GLY A 145 -11.57 -54.63 10.10
C GLY A 145 -12.79 -55.41 9.64
N GLY A 146 -13.11 -56.49 10.36
CA GLY A 146 -14.39 -57.17 10.22
C GLY A 146 -15.51 -56.16 10.36
N LEU A 147 -16.00 -55.64 9.23
CA LEU A 147 -17.36 -55.19 9.13
C LEU A 147 -18.20 -56.43 9.40
N HIS A 148 -18.66 -56.54 10.64
CA HIS A 148 -19.76 -57.39 11.02
C HIS A 148 -21.00 -56.84 10.30
N VAL A 149 -21.11 -57.15 9.01
CA VAL A 149 -22.36 -57.03 8.28
C VAL A 149 -23.13 -58.27 8.65
N ASP A 150 -24.02 -58.10 9.62
CA ASP A 150 -25.09 -59.02 9.95
C ASP A 150 -25.96 -59.21 8.69
N ALA A 151 -25.58 -60.18 7.87
CA ALA A 151 -26.34 -60.64 6.73
C ALA A 151 -26.29 -62.15 6.73
N ALA A 152 -27.42 -62.74 7.11
CA ALA A 152 -27.73 -64.17 7.16
C ALA A 152 -27.24 -64.90 8.42
N GLY A 153 -28.06 -64.82 9.46
CA GLY A 153 -28.05 -65.70 10.64
C GLY A 153 -28.14 -67.18 10.29
N ARG A 154 -27.01 -67.77 9.90
CA ARG A 154 -26.84 -69.22 9.81
C ARG A 154 -25.49 -69.61 10.39
N HIS A 155 -25.49 -69.83 11.69
CA HIS A 155 -24.35 -70.34 12.44
C HIS A 155 -24.18 -71.83 12.15
N LEU A 156 -23.45 -72.18 11.08
CA LEU A 156 -23.04 -73.55 10.81
C LEU A 156 -21.74 -73.83 11.58
N HIS A 157 -21.90 -74.43 12.74
CA HIS A 157 -20.81 -74.91 13.58
C HIS A 157 -20.24 -76.21 12.98
N VAL A 158 -19.30 -76.08 12.04
CA VAL A 158 -18.54 -77.23 11.52
C VAL A 158 -17.45 -77.57 12.53
N VAL A 159 -17.75 -78.50 13.44
CA VAL A 159 -16.75 -79.15 14.29
C VAL A 159 -15.86 -79.98 13.37
N LYS A 160 -14.61 -79.54 13.16
CA LYS A 160 -13.58 -80.39 12.58
C LYS A 160 -13.15 -81.41 13.62
N GLY A 161 -13.84 -82.55 13.63
CA GLY A 161 -13.40 -83.74 14.35
C GLY A 161 -12.21 -84.36 13.60
N GLU A 162 -11.08 -84.47 14.28
CA GLU A 162 -9.93 -85.26 13.87
C GLU A 162 -10.22 -86.75 14.05
N ASN A 163 -11.14 -87.28 13.24
CA ASN A 163 -11.47 -88.69 13.22
C ASN A 163 -12.25 -89.06 11.96
N GLY A 164 -11.49 -89.49 10.95
CA GLY A 164 -11.90 -90.53 10.01
C GLY A 164 -13.13 -90.24 9.14
N VAL A 165 -12.88 -89.75 7.92
CA VAL A 165 -13.77 -90.01 6.79
C VAL A 165 -13.61 -91.50 6.43
N GLY A 166 -14.38 -92.35 7.10
CA GLY A 166 -14.50 -93.78 6.82
C GLY A 166 -15.71 -94.01 5.93
N GLY A 167 -15.47 -94.20 4.64
CA GLY A 167 -16.49 -94.65 3.70
C GLY A 167 -17.00 -96.05 4.08
N SER A 168 -18.32 -96.18 4.17
CA SER A 168 -19.02 -97.45 4.31
C SER A 168 -19.07 -98.17 2.97
N VAL A 169 -18.57 -99.41 2.91
CA VAL A 169 -19.13 -100.54 2.15
C VAL A 169 -18.56 -101.84 2.73
N ASP A 170 -19.38 -102.65 3.38
CA ASP A 170 -19.55 -104.05 2.97
C ASP A 170 -20.80 -104.63 3.61
N GLY A 171 -21.56 -105.37 2.79
CA GLY A 171 -22.73 -106.12 3.23
C GLY A 171 -22.38 -107.58 3.47
N ALA A 172 -23.13 -108.26 4.33
CA ALA A 172 -23.52 -109.65 4.17
C ALA A 172 -24.43 -110.05 5.34
N HIS A 173 -25.64 -110.49 4.96
CA HIS A 173 -26.55 -111.45 5.60
C HIS A 173 -26.62 -111.56 7.13
#